data_AF-A0A6H9HFG9-F1
#
_entry.id   AF-A0A6H9HFG9-F1
#
_cell.length_a   1.000
_cell.length_b   1.000
_cell.length_c   1.000
_cell.angle_alpha   90.00
_cell.angle_beta   90.00
_cell.angle_gamma   90.00
#
_symmetry.space_group_name_H-M   'P 1'
#
loop_
_entity.id
_entity.type
_entity.pdbx_description
1 polymer ?
#
loop_
_entity_poly.entity_id
_entity_poly.type
_entity_poly.pdbx_seq_one_letter_code
_entity_poly.pdbx_strand_id
1 'polypeptide(L)'
;MMIAHPPCTYLCSSGLHWNGRVEGRAALTEEALDFVRALMDAPIPRIAIENPVGCISTRIRKADQYVQPYDFGDDASKRTGLWLKGLPKLTPPQGARVSGRIVNGKERWSNQTDSGQNRLPPSADRWAARSVTYPEIARAMADQWTIAP
;
A
#
# COMPACT_ATOMS: atom_id res chain seq x y z
N MET A 1 7.67 -17.75 4.14
CA MET A 1 6.63 -16.73 3.83
C MET A 1 7.33 -15.56 3.14
N MET A 2 6.64 -14.86 2.24
CA MET A 2 7.13 -13.64 1.62
C MET A 2 6.15 -12.49 1.86
N ILE A 3 6.67 -11.35 2.31
CA ILE A 3 5.97 -10.07 2.28
C ILE A 3 6.78 -9.19 1.32
N ALA A 4 6.17 -8.79 0.20
CA ALA A 4 6.83 -8.09 -0.87
C ALA A 4 6.23 -6.70 -1.09
N HIS A 5 7.10 -5.72 -1.28
CA HIS A 5 6.76 -4.32 -1.51
C HIS A 5 7.28 -3.88 -2.89
N PRO A 6 6.67 -4.34 -4.01
CA PRO A 6 7.15 -3.99 -5.34
C PRO A 6 7.16 -2.46 -5.55
N PRO A 7 8.15 -1.91 -6.28
CA PRO A 7 8.25 -0.47 -6.50
C PRO A 7 6.96 0.13 -7.04
N CYS A 8 6.43 1.14 -6.34
CA CYS A 8 5.09 1.63 -6.59
C CYS A 8 5.00 2.71 -7.69
N THR A 9 6.15 3.22 -8.17
CA THR A 9 6.31 4.33 -9.12
C THR A 9 5.49 4.18 -10.40
N TYR A 10 5.42 2.97 -10.94
CA TYR A 10 4.69 2.65 -12.17
C TYR A 10 3.37 1.90 -11.90
N LEU A 11 3.09 1.56 -10.65
CA LEU A 11 1.91 0.77 -10.27
C LEU A 11 0.78 1.66 -9.71
N CYS A 12 1.13 2.70 -8.96
CA CYS A 12 0.18 3.55 -8.24
C CYS A 12 -0.67 4.45 -9.15
N SER A 13 -1.95 4.62 -8.80
CA SER A 13 -2.89 5.49 -9.52
C SER A 13 -2.39 6.94 -9.66
N SER A 14 -1.72 7.46 -8.63
CA SER A 14 -1.11 8.78 -8.66
C SER A 14 0.00 8.93 -9.70
N GLY A 15 0.59 7.83 -10.17
CA GLY A 15 1.67 7.82 -11.17
C GLY A 15 1.22 7.43 -12.58
N LEU A 16 0.12 6.69 -12.74
CA LEU A 16 -0.30 6.11 -14.02
C LEU A 16 -0.67 7.14 -15.10
N HIS A 17 -1.15 8.33 -14.71
CA HIS A 17 -1.51 9.38 -15.66
C HIS A 17 -0.30 9.91 -16.47
N TRP A 18 0.93 9.62 -16.04
CA TRP A 18 2.15 9.96 -16.77
C TRP A 18 2.44 9.01 -17.94
N ASN A 19 1.77 7.86 -18.05
CA ASN A 19 2.06 6.87 -19.09
C ASN A 19 1.81 7.40 -20.52
N GLY A 20 0.87 8.34 -20.68
CA GLY A 20 0.63 9.03 -21.96
C GLY A 20 1.37 10.36 -22.10
N ARG A 21 2.19 10.74 -21.11
CA ARG A 21 2.89 12.04 -21.07
C ARG A 21 4.41 11.91 -21.13
N VAL A 22 4.93 10.75 -20.78
CA VAL A 22 6.36 10.44 -20.75
C VAL A 22 6.59 9.22 -21.63
N GLU A 23 7.35 9.41 -22.70
CA GLU A 23 7.73 8.35 -23.62
C GLU A 23 8.39 7.18 -22.88
N GLY A 24 8.07 5.95 -23.27
CA GLY A 24 8.59 4.72 -22.64
C GLY A 24 8.01 4.38 -21.26
N ARG A 25 7.32 5.31 -20.58
CA ARG A 25 6.79 5.05 -19.22
C ARG A 25 5.71 3.97 -19.17
N ALA A 26 4.93 3.83 -20.24
CA ALA A 26 3.97 2.74 -20.36
C ALA A 26 4.66 1.37 -20.36
N ALA A 27 5.80 1.22 -21.04
CA ALA A 27 6.58 -0.02 -21.03
C ALA A 27 7.10 -0.37 -19.61
N LEU A 28 7.62 0.63 -18.88
CA LEU A 28 8.02 0.47 -17.49
C LEU A 28 6.87 0.06 -16.55
N THR A 29 5.62 0.42 -16.90
CA THR A 29 4.43 -0.06 -16.18
C THR A 29 4.16 -1.53 -16.44
N GLU A 30 4.33 -2.00 -17.67
CA GLU A 30 4.18 -3.42 -18.00
C GLU A 30 5.30 -4.25 -17.34
N GLU A 31 6.55 -3.79 -17.36
CA GLU A 31 7.67 -4.42 -16.63
C GLU A 31 7.39 -4.53 -15.13
N ALA A 32 6.83 -3.47 -14.52
CA ALA A 32 6.46 -3.50 -13.11
C ALA A 32 5.32 -4.49 -12.82
N LEU A 33 4.35 -4.63 -13.74
CA LEU A 33 3.28 -5.62 -13.62
C LEU A 33 3.82 -7.05 -13.79
N ASP A 34 4.77 -7.28 -14.68
CA ASP A 34 5.42 -8.58 -14.84
C ASP A 34 6.22 -8.97 -13.60
N PHE A 35 6.91 -8.01 -12.97
CA PHE A 35 7.54 -8.25 -11.68
C PHE A 35 6.52 -8.63 -10.59
N VAL A 36 5.37 -7.96 -10.55
CA VAL A 36 4.27 -8.32 -9.62
C VAL A 36 3.74 -9.73 -9.91
N ARG A 37 3.57 -10.13 -11.18
CA ARG A 37 3.15 -11.49 -11.55
C ARG A 37 4.19 -12.52 -11.07
N ALA A 38 5.47 -12.26 -11.30
CA ALA A 38 6.56 -13.13 -10.83
C ALA A 38 6.54 -13.29 -9.30
N LEU A 39 6.26 -12.23 -8.55
CA LEU A 39 6.09 -12.30 -7.10
C LEU A 39 4.86 -13.11 -6.68
N MET A 40 3.72 -12.99 -7.37
CA MET A 40 2.51 -13.76 -7.08
C MET A 40 2.68 -15.25 -7.37
N ASP A 41 3.41 -15.56 -8.43
CA ASP A 41 3.63 -16.92 -8.93
C ASP A 41 4.83 -17.61 -8.27
N ALA A 42 5.62 -16.90 -7.46
CA ALA A 42 6.75 -17.46 -6.73
C ALA A 42 6.34 -18.76 -5.99
N PRO A 43 7.22 -19.78 -5.94
CA PRO A 43 6.95 -21.09 -5.31
C PRO A 43 7.01 -21.00 -3.78
N ILE A 44 6.31 -20.01 -3.22
CA ILE A 44 6.20 -19.73 -1.80
C ILE A 44 4.71 -19.90 -1.44
N PRO A 45 4.38 -20.74 -0.43
CA PRO A 45 2.98 -21.05 -0.11
C PRO A 45 2.24 -19.89 0.56
N ARG A 46 2.97 -18.98 1.22
CA ARG A 46 2.44 -17.83 1.95
C ARG A 46 3.05 -16.53 1.41
N ILE A 47 2.24 -15.71 0.72
CA ILE A 47 2.67 -14.47 0.07
C ILE A 47 1.71 -13.34 0.42
N ALA A 48 2.25 -12.19 0.80
CA ALA A 48 1.56 -10.91 0.81
C ALA A 48 2.31 -9.93 -0.10
N ILE A 49 1.64 -9.43 -1.13
CA ILE A 49 2.11 -8.26 -1.88
C ILE A 49 1.40 -7.04 -1.33
N GLU A 50 2.18 -6.02 -0.97
CA GLU A 50 1.69 -4.74 -0.46
C GLU A 50 1.98 -3.63 -1.48
N ASN A 51 0.95 -2.87 -1.84
CA ASN A 51 1.11 -1.70 -2.68
C ASN A 51 -0.03 -0.70 -2.46
N PRO A 52 0.19 0.61 -2.66
CA PRO A 52 -0.91 1.56 -2.72
C PRO A 52 -1.89 1.25 -3.87
N VAL A 53 -3.06 1.89 -3.85
CA VAL A 53 -4.09 1.76 -4.90
C VAL A 53 -3.49 2.05 -6.28
N GLY A 54 -3.71 1.13 -7.23
CA GLY A 54 -3.02 1.17 -8.52
C GLY A 54 -3.52 0.16 -9.55
N CYS A 55 -2.75 0.00 -10.63
CA CYS A 55 -3.12 -0.84 -11.78
C CYS A 55 -3.06 -2.34 -11.51
N ILE A 56 -2.42 -2.82 -10.43
CA ILE A 56 -2.43 -4.25 -10.06
C ILE A 56 -3.88 -4.77 -9.97
N SER A 57 -4.77 -4.00 -9.32
CA SER A 57 -6.19 -4.35 -9.13
C SER A 57 -7.04 -4.30 -10.40
N THR A 58 -6.55 -3.70 -11.48
CA THR A 58 -7.26 -3.61 -12.77
C THR A 58 -6.62 -4.46 -13.86
N ARG A 59 -5.33 -4.77 -13.75
CA ARG A 59 -4.53 -5.45 -14.79
C ARG A 59 -4.08 -6.87 -14.41
N ILE A 60 -4.15 -7.23 -13.13
CA ILE A 60 -3.77 -8.58 -12.64
C ILE A 60 -4.95 -9.22 -11.92
N ARG A 61 -5.26 -8.79 -10.69
CA ARG A 61 -6.42 -9.26 -9.92
C ARG A 61 -6.77 -8.29 -8.79
N LYS A 62 -8.00 -8.33 -8.29
CA LYS A 62 -8.42 -7.52 -7.13
C LYS A 62 -7.59 -7.86 -5.89
N ALA A 63 -7.28 -6.83 -5.09
CA ALA A 63 -6.71 -7.01 -3.75
C ALA A 63 -7.70 -7.76 -2.86
N ASP A 64 -7.21 -8.63 -1.97
CA ASP A 64 -8.05 -9.35 -1.00
C ASP A 64 -8.58 -8.41 0.09
N GLN A 65 -7.82 -7.36 0.38
CA GLN A 65 -8.24 -6.27 1.26
C GLN A 65 -7.49 -4.96 0.99
N TYR A 66 -8.06 -3.88 1.51
CA TYR A 66 -7.37 -2.62 1.70
C TYR A 66 -7.29 -2.32 3.20
N VAL A 67 -6.15 -1.80 3.64
CA VAL A 67 -5.89 -1.38 5.02
C VAL A 67 -5.53 0.10 5.09
N GLN A 68 -5.63 0.66 6.28
CA GLN A 68 -5.25 2.03 6.59
C GLN A 68 -4.40 2.05 7.86
N PRO A 69 -3.31 2.84 7.93
CA PRO A 69 -2.45 2.89 9.11
C PRO A 69 -3.21 3.26 10.39
N TYR A 70 -4.16 4.19 10.27
CA TYR A 70 -5.01 4.60 11.39
C TYR A 70 -5.90 3.51 11.95
N ASP A 71 -6.21 2.45 11.20
CA ASP A 71 -6.98 1.33 11.77
C ASP A 71 -6.10 0.45 12.67
N PHE A 72 -4.76 0.54 12.52
CA PHE A 72 -3.78 -0.30 13.20
C PHE A 72 -3.03 0.41 14.35
N GLY A 73 -3.12 1.74 14.46
CA GLY A 73 -2.49 2.49 15.55
C GLY A 73 -1.62 3.68 15.11
N ASP A 74 -1.38 3.84 13.81
CA ASP A 74 -0.58 4.95 13.29
C ASP A 74 -1.47 6.15 12.90
N ASP A 75 -1.15 7.36 13.35
CA ASP A 75 -1.84 8.60 12.93
C ASP A 75 -1.50 8.98 11.48
N ALA A 76 -1.96 8.16 10.52
CA ALA A 76 -1.74 8.37 9.11
C ALA A 76 -2.82 7.71 8.25
N SER A 77 -3.10 8.34 7.11
CA SER A 77 -3.96 7.79 6.06
C SER A 77 -3.11 7.42 4.85
N LYS A 78 -3.13 6.14 4.47
CA LYS A 78 -2.53 5.62 3.25
C LYS A 78 -3.25 4.33 2.90
N ARG A 79 -4.22 4.43 1.97
CA ARG A 79 -4.97 3.26 1.53
C ARG A 79 -4.03 2.31 0.78
N THR A 80 -3.73 1.19 1.42
CA THR A 80 -2.79 0.18 0.94
C THR A 80 -3.55 -1.11 0.63
N GLY A 81 -3.34 -1.67 -0.55
CA GLY A 81 -3.90 -2.96 -0.95
C GLY A 81 -2.97 -4.10 -0.54
N LEU A 82 -3.57 -5.23 -0.14
CA LEU A 82 -2.88 -6.48 0.13
C LEU A 82 -3.40 -7.57 -0.83
N TRP A 83 -2.48 -8.22 -1.55
CA TRP A 83 -2.75 -9.39 -2.38
C TRP A 83 -2.11 -10.60 -1.71
N LEU A 84 -2.95 -11.53 -1.27
CA LEU A 84 -2.62 -12.62 -0.37
C LEU A 84 -2.68 -13.97 -1.09
N LYS A 85 -1.75 -14.86 -0.74
CA LYS A 85 -1.73 -16.29 -1.10
C LYS A 85 -1.43 -17.06 0.17
N GLY A 86 -2.32 -17.98 0.56
CA GLY A 86 -2.13 -18.80 1.77
C GLY A 86 -2.05 -18.00 3.08
N LEU A 87 -2.58 -16.77 3.11
CA LEU A 87 -2.60 -15.90 4.30
C LEU A 87 -4.03 -15.44 4.60
N PRO A 88 -4.43 -15.39 5.88
CA PRO A 88 -5.69 -14.78 6.27
C PRO A 88 -5.63 -13.26 6.09
N LYS A 89 -6.81 -12.65 5.95
CA LYS A 89 -6.97 -11.20 5.94
C LYS A 89 -6.37 -10.56 7.20
N LEU A 90 -5.57 -9.51 7.04
CA LEU A 90 -4.95 -8.80 8.16
C LEU A 90 -6.03 -8.05 8.95
N THR A 91 -6.08 -8.29 10.27
CA THR A 91 -7.05 -7.68 11.18
C THR A 91 -6.36 -6.70 12.11
N PRO A 92 -6.92 -5.49 12.31
CA PRO A 92 -6.37 -4.54 13.27
C PRO A 92 -6.54 -5.05 14.71
N PRO A 93 -5.60 -4.75 15.62
CA PRO A 93 -5.78 -5.05 17.04
C PRO A 93 -7.01 -4.33 17.61
N GLN A 94 -7.66 -4.95 18.60
CA GLN A 94 -8.85 -4.38 19.22
C GLN A 94 -8.55 -3.01 19.83
N GLY A 95 -9.34 -1.99 19.47
CA GLY A 95 -9.19 -0.63 20.00
C GLY A 95 -8.00 0.15 19.44
N ALA A 96 -7.28 -0.36 18.45
CA ALA A 96 -6.09 0.30 17.90
C ALA A 96 -6.40 1.55 17.07
N ARG A 97 -7.65 1.74 16.62
CA ARG A 97 -7.99 2.81 15.68
C ARG A 97 -7.70 4.21 16.24
N VAL A 98 -6.92 4.99 15.51
CA VAL A 98 -6.64 6.40 15.81
C VAL A 98 -7.64 7.30 15.06
N SER A 99 -8.39 8.11 15.81
CA SER A 99 -9.31 9.11 15.24
C SER A 99 -8.55 10.29 14.63
N GLY A 100 -8.96 10.69 13.43
CA GLY A 100 -8.41 11.88 12.77
C GLY A 100 -9.05 13.17 13.27
N ARG A 101 -8.42 14.31 12.99
CA ARG A 101 -9.08 15.62 13.17
C ARG A 101 -10.21 15.78 12.16
N ILE A 102 -11.30 16.45 12.53
CA ILE A 102 -12.42 16.70 11.62
C ILE A 102 -12.19 18.00 10.85
N VAL A 103 -12.17 17.90 9.51
CA VAL A 103 -12.07 19.03 8.59
C VAL A 103 -13.18 18.89 7.55
N ASN A 104 -14.08 19.87 7.46
CA ASN A 104 -15.22 19.85 6.53
C ASN A 104 -16.02 18.53 6.60
N GLY A 105 -16.27 18.04 7.82
CA GLY A 105 -17.02 16.80 8.07
C GLY A 105 -16.29 15.50 7.71
N LYS A 106 -14.98 15.54 7.43
CA LYS A 106 -14.16 14.34 7.14
C LYS A 106 -12.97 14.26 8.07
N GLU A 107 -12.61 13.05 8.49
CA GLU A 107 -11.37 12.82 9.22
C GLU A 107 -10.14 13.10 8.35
N ARG A 108 -9.11 13.65 8.99
CA ARG A 108 -7.78 13.90 8.45
C ARG A 108 -6.74 13.47 9.46
N TRP A 109 -5.73 12.75 9.01
CA TRP A 109 -4.62 12.30 9.85
C TRP A 109 -3.40 13.21 9.69
N SER A 110 -2.37 13.00 10.53
CA SER A 110 -1.19 13.89 10.60
C SER A 110 -0.51 14.10 9.25
N ASN A 111 -0.49 13.06 8.41
CA ASN A 111 0.16 13.04 7.11
C ASN A 111 -0.67 13.71 6.00
N GLN A 112 -1.86 14.24 6.31
CA GLN A 112 -2.76 14.89 5.36
C GLN A 112 -2.92 16.38 5.61
N THR A 113 -3.05 17.15 4.53
CA THR A 113 -3.56 18.52 4.55
C THR A 113 -5.06 18.51 4.83
N ASP A 114 -5.64 19.68 5.04
CA ASP A 114 -7.09 19.84 5.25
C ASP A 114 -7.90 19.42 4.01
N SER A 115 -7.30 19.58 2.81
CA SER A 115 -7.84 19.03 1.56
C SER A 115 -7.71 17.51 1.41
N GLY A 116 -7.01 16.82 2.32
CA GLY A 116 -6.80 15.37 2.29
C GLY A 116 -5.59 14.92 1.46
N GLN A 117 -4.84 15.85 0.87
CA GLN A 117 -3.60 15.56 0.16
C GLN A 117 -2.49 15.23 1.13
N ASN A 118 -1.47 14.50 0.68
CA ASN A 118 -0.30 14.24 1.53
C ASN A 118 0.45 15.55 1.86
N ARG A 119 0.85 15.74 3.12
CA ARG A 119 1.53 16.95 3.62
C ARG A 119 2.98 17.11 3.19
N LEU A 120 3.64 16.06 2.69
CA LEU A 120 5.03 16.15 2.30
C LEU A 120 5.18 17.03 1.04
N PRO A 121 5.92 18.15 1.13
CA PRO A 121 6.17 19.01 -0.01
C PRO A 121 7.04 18.28 -1.05
N PRO A 122 7.04 18.72 -2.33
CA PRO A 122 7.96 18.21 -3.33
C PRO A 122 9.42 18.28 -2.86
N SER A 123 10.11 17.14 -2.92
CA SER A 123 11.54 17.01 -2.65
C SER A 123 12.10 15.78 -3.35
N ALA A 124 13.42 15.69 -3.50
CA ALA A 124 14.09 14.53 -4.11
C ALA A 124 13.76 13.22 -3.38
N ASP A 125 13.63 13.27 -2.05
CA ASP A 125 13.45 12.08 -1.21
C ASP A 125 11.98 11.81 -0.87
N ARG A 126 11.06 12.63 -1.39
CA ARG A 126 9.62 12.52 -1.10
C ARG A 126 9.06 11.14 -1.44
N TRP A 127 9.54 10.52 -2.51
CA TRP A 127 9.10 9.19 -2.92
C TRP A 127 9.51 8.13 -1.89
N ALA A 128 10.72 8.23 -1.33
CA ALA A 128 11.23 7.33 -0.31
C ALA A 128 10.45 7.51 1.01
N ALA A 129 10.28 8.76 1.46
CA ALA A 129 9.51 9.07 2.67
C ALA A 129 8.06 8.58 2.59
N ARG A 130 7.43 8.60 1.40
CA ARG A 130 6.07 8.08 1.18
C ARG A 130 6.01 6.55 1.03
N SER A 131 7.14 5.89 0.83
CA SER A 131 7.24 4.44 0.67
C SER A 131 7.49 3.71 1.98
N VAL A 132 7.78 4.42 3.07
CA VAL A 132 7.93 3.84 4.41
C VAL A 132 6.68 3.07 4.81
N THR A 133 6.88 1.82 5.28
CA THR A 133 5.82 1.00 5.89
C THR A 133 5.54 1.51 7.30
N TYR A 134 4.27 1.62 7.63
CA TYR A 134 3.83 2.09 8.94
C TYR A 134 4.08 1.02 10.02
N PRO A 135 4.71 1.36 11.17
CA PRO A 135 5.14 0.40 12.17
C PRO A 135 4.03 -0.51 12.68
N GLU A 136 2.82 0.00 12.89
CA GLU A 136 1.74 -0.80 13.47
C GLU A 136 1.12 -1.79 12.48
N ILE A 137 1.06 -1.43 11.19
CA ILE A 137 0.73 -2.40 10.14
C ILE A 137 1.81 -3.48 10.06
N ALA A 138 3.10 -3.10 10.09
CA ALA A 138 4.19 -4.06 10.03
C ALA A 138 4.17 -5.01 11.23
N ARG A 139 3.91 -4.50 12.43
CA ARG A 139 3.73 -5.29 13.65
C ARG A 139 2.56 -6.26 13.52
N ALA A 140 1.39 -5.79 13.07
CA ALA A 140 0.24 -6.67 12.85
C ALA A 140 0.52 -7.77 11.80
N MET A 141 1.24 -7.44 10.72
CA MET A 141 1.65 -8.44 9.72
C MET A 141 2.58 -9.50 10.34
N ALA A 142 3.55 -9.07 11.15
CA ALA A 142 4.44 -9.97 11.86
C ALA A 142 3.65 -10.85 12.83
N ASP A 143 2.89 -10.26 13.75
CA ASP A 143 2.16 -11.00 14.78
C ASP A 143 1.16 -11.97 14.15
N GLN A 144 0.31 -11.51 13.23
CA GLN A 144 -0.77 -12.34 12.72
C GLN A 144 -0.31 -13.44 11.77
N TRP A 145 0.70 -13.18 10.93
CA TRP A 145 1.10 -14.14 9.89
C TRP A 145 2.29 -15.03 10.29
N THR A 146 3.04 -14.68 11.34
CA THR A 146 4.08 -15.56 11.88
C THR A 146 3.55 -16.55 12.92
N ILE A 147 2.44 -16.25 13.59
CA ILE A 147 1.85 -17.09 14.65
C ILE A 147 0.99 -18.25 14.10
N ALA A 148 0.74 -18.30 12.79
CA ALA A 148 -0.05 -19.39 12.21
C ALA A 148 0.77 -20.71 12.15
N PRO A 149 0.24 -21.84 12.70
CA PRO A 149 0.89 -23.15 12.70
C PRO A 149 1.18 -23.69 11.30
#